data_AF-A0A924FHL1-F1
#
_entry.id   AF-A0A924FHL1-F1
#
_cell.length_a   1.000
_cell.length_b   1.000
_cell.length_c   1.000
_cell.angle_alpha   90.00
_cell.angle_beta   90.00
_cell.angle_gamma   90.00
#
_symmetry.space_group_name_H-M   'P 1'
#
loop_
_entity.id
_entity.type
_entity.pdbx_description
1 polymer ?
#
loop_
_entity_poly.entity_id
_entity_poly.type
_entity_poly.pdbx_seq_one_letter_code
_entity_poly.pdbx_strand_id
1 'polypeptide(L)'
;GAVANYANEATYDVIFQRIQAAKTWSDAKDVPIFLGEFGSYNLNADPDSRCRHAESIYVALGRFNIPSAWWEWDGGFSMFQKGTTTMMPCMRDAVATYATGQLRVLAIEPPGSETIQVYPNPAQDALRIVSTGQAIALIRLTDASGKTVLTRPLQTEISIATLSAGTYLLTVYDRTGAVLGTKRVIKP
;
A
#
# COMPACT_ATOMS: atom_id res chain seq x y z
N GLY A 1 -15.12 26.92 11.76
CA GLY A 1 -13.79 26.71 12.36
C GLY A 1 -13.30 25.33 11.99
N ALA A 2 -12.00 25.16 11.74
CA ALA A 2 -11.38 23.99 11.11
C ALA A 2 -11.78 22.60 11.69
N VAL A 3 -12.27 22.53 12.92
CA VAL A 3 -12.69 21.28 13.57
C VAL A 3 -14.01 20.72 13.01
N ALA A 4 -14.96 21.58 12.58
CA ALA A 4 -16.27 21.14 12.11
C ALA A 4 -16.26 20.56 10.67
N ASN A 5 -15.21 20.85 9.89
CA ASN A 5 -15.12 20.47 8.48
C ASN A 5 -14.01 19.45 8.19
N TYR A 6 -13.25 19.00 9.18
CA TYR A 6 -12.08 18.14 8.97
C TYR A 6 -12.42 16.86 8.20
N ALA A 7 -13.58 16.25 8.47
CA ALA A 7 -14.05 15.06 7.75
C ALA A 7 -14.28 15.28 6.24
N ASN A 8 -14.61 16.51 5.84
CA ASN A 8 -14.89 16.88 4.44
C ASN A 8 -13.67 17.50 3.74
N GLU A 9 -12.77 18.13 4.51
CA GLU A 9 -11.62 18.88 3.98
C GLU A 9 -10.28 18.13 4.08
N ALA A 10 -10.19 17.06 4.88
CA ALA A 10 -9.00 16.22 5.02
C ALA A 10 -9.06 14.95 4.15
N THR A 11 -9.91 14.93 3.12
CA THR A 11 -9.92 13.86 2.13
C THR A 11 -8.71 13.98 1.20
N TYR A 12 -8.30 12.84 0.63
CA TYR A 12 -7.18 12.77 -0.30
C TYR A 12 -7.32 13.80 -1.45
N ASP A 13 -8.50 13.86 -2.07
CA ASP A 13 -8.75 14.74 -3.21
C ASP A 13 -8.63 16.22 -2.85
N VAL A 14 -9.16 16.61 -1.69
CA VAL A 14 -9.10 18.02 -1.25
C VAL A 14 -7.65 18.43 -0.95
N ILE A 15 -6.87 17.56 -0.30
CA ILE A 15 -5.45 17.81 -0.04
C ILE A 15 -4.68 17.95 -1.36
N PHE A 16 -4.90 17.02 -2.30
CA PHE A 16 -4.25 17.06 -3.61
C PHE A 16 -4.59 18.35 -4.38
N GLN A 17 -5.87 18.71 -4.45
CA GLN A 17 -6.33 19.92 -5.14
C GLN A 17 -5.75 21.19 -4.52
N ARG A 18 -5.63 21.26 -3.19
CA ARG A 18 -5.04 22.42 -2.51
C ARG A 18 -3.55 22.56 -2.82
N ILE A 19 -2.80 21.46 -2.82
CA ILE A 19 -1.37 21.47 -3.19
C ILE A 19 -1.20 21.80 -4.68
N GLN A 20 -2.07 21.28 -5.55
CA GLN A 20 -2.09 21.61 -6.97
C GLN A 20 -2.35 23.09 -7.21
N ALA A 21 -3.28 23.70 -6.46
CA ALA A 21 -3.56 25.13 -6.57
C ALA A 21 -2.33 25.97 -6.19
N ALA A 22 -1.61 25.58 -5.11
CA ALA A 22 -0.35 26.22 -4.74
C ALA A 22 0.73 26.08 -5.84
N LYS A 23 0.86 24.90 -6.44
CA LYS A 23 1.77 24.68 -7.58
C LYS A 23 1.39 25.54 -8.80
N THR A 24 0.11 25.58 -9.14
CA THR A 24 -0.40 26.38 -10.27
C THR A 24 -0.08 27.86 -10.06
N TRP A 25 -0.24 28.36 -8.84
CA TRP A 25 0.15 29.72 -8.49
C TRP A 25 1.66 29.93 -8.61
N SER A 26 2.47 28.99 -8.11
CA SER A 26 3.94 29.02 -8.19
C SER A 26 4.42 29.13 -9.65
N ASP A 27 3.86 28.30 -10.53
CA ASP A 27 4.18 28.31 -11.97
C ASP A 27 3.74 29.62 -12.63
N ALA A 28 2.53 30.11 -12.32
CA ALA A 28 2.01 31.35 -12.88
C ALA A 28 2.79 32.60 -12.44
N LYS A 29 3.48 32.53 -11.30
CA LYS A 29 4.29 33.63 -10.75
C LYS A 29 5.78 33.47 -11.00
N ASP A 30 6.22 32.33 -11.52
CA ASP A 30 7.63 31.98 -11.66
C ASP A 30 8.41 32.11 -10.33
N VAL A 31 7.78 31.65 -9.24
CA VAL A 31 8.36 31.67 -7.90
C VAL A 31 8.35 30.27 -7.30
N PRO A 32 9.50 29.72 -6.85
CA PRO A 32 9.54 28.40 -6.24
C PRO A 32 8.82 28.39 -4.88
N ILE A 33 8.21 27.25 -4.56
CA ILE A 33 7.54 27.03 -3.28
C ILE A 33 8.16 25.86 -2.53
N PHE A 34 8.12 25.93 -1.21
CA PHE A 34 8.61 24.91 -0.29
C PHE A 34 7.56 24.70 0.80
N LEU A 35 7.10 23.46 0.98
CA LEU A 35 6.19 23.12 2.08
C LEU A 35 7.00 22.88 3.35
N GLY A 36 7.31 23.96 4.07
CA GLY A 36 8.22 23.93 5.21
C GLY A 36 7.68 23.26 6.47
N GLU A 37 6.36 23.16 6.62
CA GLU A 37 5.74 22.47 7.74
C GLU A 37 4.45 21.79 7.32
N PHE A 38 4.32 20.53 7.72
CA PHE A 38 3.09 19.75 7.66
C PHE A 38 3.23 18.55 8.60
N GLY A 39 2.12 18.11 9.18
CA GLY A 39 2.12 16.97 10.07
C GLY A 39 0.77 16.74 10.74
N SER A 40 0.64 15.59 11.41
CA SER A 40 -0.51 15.27 12.25
C SER A 40 -0.10 15.12 13.71
N TYR A 41 -0.78 15.83 14.61
CA TYR A 41 -0.51 15.76 16.04
C TYR A 41 -0.83 14.37 16.59
N ASN A 42 0.11 13.76 17.32
CA ASN A 42 0.04 12.36 17.70
C ASN A 42 -0.86 12.07 18.91
N LEU A 43 -1.15 13.06 19.75
CA LEU A 43 -1.90 12.83 20.99
C LEU A 43 -3.37 12.44 20.74
N ASN A 44 -3.98 13.00 19.69
CA ASN A 44 -5.42 12.90 19.45
C ASN A 44 -5.79 12.30 18.08
N ALA A 45 -4.80 11.99 17.23
CA ALA A 45 -5.05 11.43 15.90
C ALA A 45 -4.84 9.92 15.92
N ASP A 46 -5.80 9.16 15.36
CA ASP A 46 -5.61 7.72 15.19
C ASP A 46 -4.39 7.46 14.28
N PRO A 47 -3.54 6.47 14.61
CA PRO A 47 -2.31 6.21 13.87
C PRO A 47 -2.52 6.02 12.37
N ASP A 48 -3.60 5.35 11.97
CA ASP A 48 -3.89 5.07 10.56
C ASP A 48 -4.26 6.35 9.80
N SER A 49 -5.03 7.28 10.40
CA SER A 49 -5.29 8.58 9.79
C SER A 49 -4.04 9.43 9.69
N ARG A 50 -3.13 9.37 10.68
CA ARG A 50 -1.82 10.05 10.56
C ARG A 50 -1.05 9.53 9.35
N CYS A 51 -1.04 8.22 9.15
CA CYS A 51 -0.40 7.58 8.00
C CYS A 51 -1.05 8.01 6.67
N ARG A 52 -2.39 7.94 6.56
CA ARG A 52 -3.13 8.36 5.35
C ARG A 52 -2.93 9.83 5.04
N HIS A 53 -2.90 10.69 6.06
CA HIS A 53 -2.65 12.11 5.90
C HIS A 53 -1.24 12.35 5.35
N ALA A 54 -0.22 11.72 5.93
CA ALA A 54 1.15 11.84 5.44
C ALA A 54 1.29 11.36 3.99
N GLU A 55 0.72 10.19 3.67
CA GLU A 55 0.71 9.63 2.32
C GLU A 55 0.05 10.59 1.32
N SER A 56 -1.13 11.13 1.65
CA SER A 56 -1.85 12.05 0.76
C SER A 56 -1.03 13.30 0.40
N ILE A 57 -0.30 13.87 1.37
CA ILE A 57 0.56 15.01 1.13
C ILE A 57 1.78 14.62 0.31
N TYR A 58 2.50 13.56 0.71
CA TYR A 58 3.73 13.16 0.03
C TYR A 58 3.51 12.72 -1.43
N VAL A 59 2.36 12.12 -1.74
CA VAL A 59 1.98 11.82 -3.13
C VAL A 59 1.84 13.10 -3.94
N ALA A 60 1.10 14.09 -3.43
CA ALA A 60 0.92 15.35 -4.13
C ALA A 60 2.24 16.11 -4.30
N LEU A 61 3.05 16.18 -3.24
CA LEU A 61 4.38 16.81 -3.28
C LEU A 61 5.29 16.15 -4.31
N GLY A 62 5.32 14.82 -4.35
CA GLY A 62 6.14 14.06 -5.31
C GLY A 62 5.65 14.25 -6.74
N ARG A 63 4.32 14.28 -6.94
CA ARG A 63 3.72 14.53 -8.26
C ARG A 63 4.09 15.91 -8.82
N PHE A 64 4.17 16.91 -7.96
CA PHE A 64 4.41 18.30 -8.35
C PHE A 64 5.87 18.76 -8.16
N ASN A 65 6.76 17.85 -7.75
CA ASN A 65 8.17 18.13 -7.42
C ASN A 65 8.31 19.31 -6.44
N ILE A 66 7.49 19.35 -5.40
CA ILE A 66 7.54 20.40 -4.38
C ILE A 66 8.41 19.93 -3.22
N PRO A 67 9.52 20.62 -2.90
CA PRO A 67 10.34 20.29 -1.75
C PRO A 67 9.56 20.53 -0.45
N SER A 68 9.88 19.75 0.58
CA SER A 68 9.13 19.79 1.83
C SER A 68 9.95 19.40 3.06
N ALA A 69 9.51 19.83 4.24
CA ALA A 69 10.00 19.34 5.53
C ALA A 69 8.84 18.96 6.45
N TRP A 70 8.84 17.71 6.92
CA TRP A 70 7.85 17.23 7.88
C TRP A 70 8.05 17.88 9.24
N TRP A 71 6.95 18.31 9.86
CA TRP A 71 6.90 18.73 11.25
C TRP A 71 6.33 17.58 12.09
N GLU A 72 7.07 16.94 13.00
CA GLU A 72 8.47 17.17 13.36
C GLU A 72 9.22 15.85 13.67
N TRP A 73 10.43 15.96 14.23
CA TRP A 73 11.34 14.84 14.43
C TRP A 73 10.75 13.77 15.38
N ASP A 74 10.59 14.06 16.67
CA ASP A 74 10.31 13.05 17.71
C ASP A 74 9.46 13.51 18.92
N GLY A 75 8.82 14.67 18.81
CA GLY A 75 7.87 15.26 19.75
C GLY A 75 6.40 14.99 19.39
N GLY A 76 5.58 16.06 19.43
CA GLY A 76 4.12 15.97 19.29
C GLY A 76 3.62 15.63 17.89
N PHE A 77 4.43 15.83 16.85
CA PHE A 77 4.08 15.48 15.47
C PHE A 77 5.09 14.47 14.89
N SER A 78 5.66 13.65 15.77
CA SER A 78 6.81 12.81 15.48
C SER A 78 6.65 11.95 14.23
N MET A 79 7.70 11.97 13.40
CA MET A 79 7.95 11.00 12.33
C MET A 79 8.87 9.86 12.80
N PHE A 80 9.79 10.17 13.71
CA PHE A 80 10.76 9.25 14.29
C PHE A 80 10.38 8.89 15.74
N GLN A 81 10.76 7.69 16.16
CA GLN A 81 10.66 7.31 17.56
C GLN A 81 11.62 8.16 18.41
N LYS A 82 11.15 8.56 19.60
CA LYS A 82 11.86 9.45 20.52
C LYS A 82 13.30 9.02 20.78
N GLY A 83 14.25 9.93 20.52
CA GLY A 83 15.68 9.70 20.71
C GLY A 83 16.31 8.73 19.71
N THR A 84 15.67 8.45 18.59
CA THR A 84 16.17 7.51 17.56
C THR A 84 16.11 8.09 16.15
N THR A 85 16.64 7.34 15.18
CA THR A 85 16.45 7.56 13.74
C THR A 85 15.45 6.57 13.13
N THR A 86 14.68 5.86 13.96
CA THR A 86 13.69 4.88 13.52
C THR A 86 12.40 5.57 13.14
N MET A 87 12.16 5.72 11.85
CA MET A 87 10.90 6.24 11.31
C MET A 87 9.77 5.21 11.41
N MET A 88 8.56 5.69 11.71
CA MET A 88 7.33 4.86 11.66
C MET A 88 7.19 4.19 10.28
N PRO A 89 6.82 2.90 10.18
CA PRO A 89 6.76 2.19 8.91
C PRO A 89 5.94 2.89 7.83
N CYS A 90 4.73 3.35 8.16
CA CYS A 90 3.88 4.04 7.18
C CYS A 90 4.45 5.41 6.72
N MET A 91 5.15 6.13 7.61
CA MET A 91 5.79 7.40 7.27
C MET A 91 6.98 7.17 6.33
N ARG A 92 7.71 6.08 6.54
CA ARG A 92 8.78 5.64 5.64
C ARG A 92 8.26 5.38 4.24
N ASP A 93 7.13 4.69 4.13
CA ASP A 93 6.50 4.40 2.84
C ASP A 93 6.01 5.67 2.14
N ALA A 94 5.45 6.62 2.89
CA ALA A 94 5.02 7.91 2.35
C ALA A 94 6.21 8.72 1.79
N VAL A 95 7.32 8.80 2.56
CA VAL A 95 8.56 9.46 2.10
C VAL A 95 9.17 8.74 0.88
N ALA A 96 9.14 7.40 0.85
CA ALA A 96 9.59 6.62 -0.30
C ALA A 96 8.73 6.88 -1.56
N THR A 97 7.43 7.07 -1.39
CA THR A 97 6.51 7.44 -2.47
C THR A 97 6.86 8.82 -3.04
N TYR A 98 7.16 9.79 -2.17
CA TYR A 98 7.65 11.11 -2.59
C TYR A 98 8.97 11.01 -3.38
N ALA A 99 9.94 10.25 -2.86
CA ALA A 99 11.26 10.13 -3.48
C ALA A 99 11.24 9.44 -4.85
N THR A 100 10.34 8.48 -5.05
CA THR A 100 10.25 7.68 -6.28
C THR A 100 9.23 8.20 -7.27
N GLY A 101 8.27 9.02 -6.82
CA GLY A 101 7.08 9.41 -7.60
C GLY A 101 6.17 8.23 -7.93
N GLN A 102 6.41 7.04 -7.36
CA GLN A 102 5.63 5.84 -7.58
C GLN A 102 4.69 5.65 -6.40
N LEU A 103 3.39 5.73 -6.66
CA LEU A 103 2.36 5.32 -5.72
C LEU A 103 2.62 3.89 -5.28
N ARG A 104 2.67 3.67 -3.97
CA ARG A 104 2.61 2.32 -3.41
C ARG A 104 1.22 1.78 -3.72
N VAL A 105 1.09 1.06 -4.83
CA VAL A 105 -0.14 0.29 -5.11
C VAL A 105 -0.33 -0.61 -3.90
N LEU A 106 -1.50 -0.55 -3.26
CA LEU A 106 -1.89 -1.49 -2.20
C LEU A 106 -1.80 -2.89 -2.81
N ALA A 107 -0.63 -3.48 -2.71
CA ALA A 107 -0.43 -4.85 -3.09
C ALA A 107 -1.35 -5.66 -2.18
N ILE A 108 -2.07 -6.62 -2.75
CA ILE A 108 -2.71 -7.68 -1.98
C ILE A 108 -1.65 -8.56 -1.25
N GLU A 109 -0.36 -8.23 -1.39
CA GLU A 109 0.75 -8.88 -0.73
C GLU A 109 1.15 -8.07 0.53
N PRO A 110 1.05 -8.64 1.74
CA PRO A 110 1.74 -8.12 2.90
C PRO A 110 3.25 -8.01 2.60
N PRO A 111 3.96 -6.98 3.08
CA PRO A 111 5.41 -6.93 2.99
C PRO A 111 6.00 -7.95 3.98
N GLY A 112 6.14 -9.19 3.52
CA GLY A 112 6.92 -10.23 4.16
C GLY A 112 7.79 -10.87 3.08
N SER A 113 9.10 -10.95 3.33
CA SER A 113 10.11 -11.49 2.42
C SER A 113 9.98 -12.99 2.18
N GLU A 114 8.85 -13.44 1.64
CA GLU A 114 8.55 -14.85 1.37
C GLU A 114 8.13 -15.01 -0.09
N THR A 115 8.98 -15.67 -0.87
CA THR A 115 8.79 -15.85 -2.31
C THR A 115 7.87 -17.03 -2.58
N ILE A 116 6.56 -16.80 -2.51
CA ILE A 116 5.60 -17.76 -3.08
C ILE A 116 5.77 -17.76 -4.60
N GLN A 117 6.13 -18.91 -5.14
CA GLN A 117 6.24 -19.14 -6.58
C GLN A 117 5.18 -20.13 -7.04
N VAL A 118 4.63 -19.90 -8.23
CA VAL A 118 3.55 -20.71 -8.80
C VAL A 118 3.94 -21.11 -10.21
N TYR A 119 3.95 -22.41 -10.48
CA TYR A 119 4.36 -22.97 -11.77
C TYR A 119 3.41 -24.10 -12.24
N PRO A 120 3.14 -24.23 -13.54
CA PRO A 120 3.38 -23.21 -14.57
C PRO A 120 2.43 -22.02 -14.39
N ASN A 121 2.74 -20.89 -15.02
CA ASN A 121 1.83 -19.76 -15.13
C ASN A 121 2.16 -19.01 -16.43
N PRO A 122 1.33 -19.09 -17.49
CA PRO A 122 -0.03 -19.65 -17.55
C PRO A 122 -0.13 -21.17 -17.33
N ALA A 123 -1.26 -21.66 -16.83
CA ALA A 123 -1.50 -23.08 -16.56
C ALA A 123 -2.85 -23.58 -17.08
N GLN A 124 -2.90 -24.79 -17.65
CA GLN A 124 -4.12 -25.39 -18.20
C GLN A 124 -4.82 -26.30 -17.16
N ASP A 125 -4.10 -27.31 -16.67
CA ASP A 125 -4.71 -28.40 -15.90
C ASP A 125 -4.37 -28.38 -14.42
N ALA A 126 -3.14 -27.98 -14.08
CA ALA A 126 -2.63 -28.06 -12.73
C ALA A 126 -1.63 -26.94 -12.39
N LEU A 127 -1.55 -26.63 -11.10
CA LEU A 127 -0.60 -25.67 -10.52
C LEU A 127 0.21 -26.33 -9.42
N ARG A 128 1.49 -26.01 -9.38
CA ARG A 128 2.40 -26.30 -8.28
C ARG A 128 2.77 -25.00 -7.58
N ILE A 129 2.63 -25.00 -6.26
CA ILE A 129 2.95 -23.85 -5.40
C ILE A 129 4.20 -24.20 -4.59
N VAL A 130 5.21 -23.34 -4.66
CA VAL A 130 6.44 -23.46 -3.88
C VAL A 130 6.50 -22.26 -2.95
N SER A 131 6.73 -22.50 -1.66
CA SER A 131 6.99 -21.45 -0.68
C SER A 131 8.34 -21.70 -0.03
N THR A 132 9.12 -20.64 0.12
CA THR A 132 10.42 -20.66 0.81
C THR A 132 10.25 -19.93 2.13
N GLY A 133 10.26 -20.66 3.25
CA GLY A 133 10.26 -20.06 4.59
C GLY A 133 9.18 -20.55 5.55
N GLN A 134 7.99 -20.94 5.07
CA GLN A 134 6.90 -21.39 5.95
C GLN A 134 6.03 -22.51 5.37
N ALA A 135 5.47 -23.33 6.26
CA ALA A 135 4.52 -24.38 5.91
C ALA A 135 3.15 -23.78 5.59
N ILE A 136 2.78 -23.85 4.31
CA ILE A 136 1.45 -23.47 3.84
C ILE A 136 0.41 -24.45 4.37
N ALA A 137 -0.74 -23.95 4.84
CA ALA A 137 -1.86 -24.77 5.26
C ALA A 137 -2.99 -24.77 4.22
N LEU A 138 -3.36 -23.60 3.70
CA LEU A 138 -4.56 -23.42 2.90
C LEU A 138 -4.32 -22.48 1.73
N ILE A 139 -4.97 -22.77 0.62
CA ILE A 139 -4.97 -21.94 -0.59
C ILE A 139 -6.38 -21.53 -0.95
N ARG A 140 -6.52 -20.34 -1.52
CA ARG A 140 -7.77 -19.79 -2.02
C ARG A 140 -7.55 -19.18 -3.40
N LEU A 141 -8.25 -19.67 -4.41
CA LEU A 141 -8.35 -19.00 -5.70
C LEU A 141 -9.61 -18.16 -5.74
N THR A 142 -9.44 -16.93 -6.22
CA THR A 142 -10.49 -15.95 -6.43
C THR A 142 -10.47 -15.51 -7.89
N ASP A 143 -11.62 -15.38 -8.53
CA ASP A 143 -11.70 -14.85 -9.89
C ASP A 143 -11.57 -13.30 -9.92
N ALA A 144 -11.56 -12.71 -11.12
CA ALA A 144 -11.47 -11.26 -11.29
C ALA A 144 -12.66 -10.47 -10.70
N SER A 145 -13.79 -11.14 -10.41
CA SER A 145 -14.96 -10.52 -9.77
C SER A 145 -14.89 -10.55 -8.23
N GLY A 146 -13.85 -11.19 -7.66
CA GLY A 146 -13.73 -11.37 -6.21
C GLY A 146 -14.45 -12.60 -5.68
N LYS A 147 -15.05 -13.43 -6.55
CA LYS A 147 -15.70 -14.68 -6.14
C LYS A 147 -14.64 -15.76 -5.91
N THR A 148 -14.68 -16.36 -4.72
CA THR A 148 -13.84 -17.52 -4.40
C THR A 148 -14.30 -18.72 -5.23
N VAL A 149 -13.43 -19.20 -6.11
CA VAL A 149 -13.70 -20.34 -7.00
C VAL A 149 -13.16 -21.65 -6.45
N LEU A 150 -12.12 -21.60 -5.62
CA LEU A 150 -11.53 -22.79 -5.02
C LEU A 150 -10.90 -22.45 -3.68
N THR A 151 -11.19 -23.26 -2.66
CA THR A 151 -10.49 -23.21 -1.37
C THR A 151 -10.12 -24.63 -0.98
N ARG A 152 -8.83 -24.93 -0.83
CA ARG A 152 -8.34 -26.28 -0.49
C ARG A 152 -7.08 -26.21 0.38
N PRO A 153 -6.82 -27.24 1.21
CA PRO A 153 -5.52 -27.38 1.85
C PRO A 153 -4.41 -27.57 0.80
N LEU A 154 -3.18 -27.14 1.10
CA LEU A 154 -2.08 -27.29 0.15
C LEU A 154 -1.80 -28.79 -0.11
N GLN A 155 -1.80 -29.15 -1.39
CA GLN A 155 -1.30 -30.41 -1.92
C GLN A 155 -0.12 -30.12 -2.86
N THR A 156 0.69 -31.13 -3.17
CA THR A 156 1.85 -31.00 -4.07
C THR A 156 1.48 -30.42 -5.43
N GLU A 157 0.25 -30.71 -5.88
CA GLU A 157 -0.32 -30.26 -7.14
C GLU A 157 -1.81 -29.95 -6.95
N ILE A 158 -2.30 -28.89 -7.59
CA ILE A 158 -3.70 -28.44 -7.52
C ILE A 158 -4.29 -28.45 -8.92
N SER A 159 -5.33 -29.25 -9.12
CA SER A 159 -6.05 -29.24 -10.39
C SER A 159 -6.88 -27.96 -10.53
N ILE A 160 -6.69 -27.28 -11.65
CA ILE A 160 -7.47 -26.13 -12.10
C ILE A 160 -8.22 -26.42 -13.40
N ALA A 161 -8.21 -27.66 -13.90
CA ALA A 161 -8.79 -28.07 -15.18
C ALA A 161 -10.27 -27.68 -15.33
N THR A 162 -11.03 -27.66 -14.24
CA THR A 162 -12.47 -27.31 -14.24
C THR A 162 -12.76 -25.81 -14.21
N LEU A 163 -11.77 -24.96 -13.96
CA LEU A 163 -11.95 -23.51 -13.94
C LEU A 163 -12.10 -22.98 -15.37
N SER A 164 -12.86 -21.91 -15.56
CA SER A 164 -12.97 -21.25 -16.87
C SER A 164 -11.66 -20.53 -17.24
N ALA A 165 -11.41 -20.31 -18.53
CA ALA A 165 -10.31 -19.44 -18.96
C ALA A 165 -10.47 -18.05 -18.33
N GLY A 166 -9.38 -17.50 -17.79
CA GLY A 166 -9.43 -16.22 -17.08
C GLY A 166 -8.24 -15.96 -16.16
N THR A 167 -8.30 -14.80 -15.51
CA THR A 167 -7.31 -14.40 -14.49
C THR A 167 -7.83 -14.71 -13.10
N TYR A 168 -6.99 -15.34 -12.30
CA TYR A 168 -7.28 -15.73 -10.93
C TYR A 168 -6.23 -15.17 -9.97
N LEU A 169 -6.66 -14.86 -8.75
CA LEU A 169 -5.80 -14.52 -7.62
C LEU A 169 -5.72 -15.71 -6.67
N LEU A 170 -4.54 -16.29 -6.56
CA LEU A 170 -4.21 -17.33 -5.60
C LEU A 170 -3.69 -16.68 -4.32
N THR A 171 -4.46 -16.74 -3.23
CA THR A 171 -4.02 -16.34 -1.89
C THR A 171 -3.63 -17.58 -1.10
N VAL A 172 -2.52 -17.49 -0.37
CA VAL A 172 -1.93 -18.58 0.41
C VAL A 172 -1.97 -18.23 1.89
N TYR A 173 -2.33 -19.20 2.73
CA TYR A 173 -2.51 -19.06 4.17
C TYR A 173 -1.63 -20.02 4.95
N ASP A 174 -1.17 -19.57 6.11
CA ASP A 174 -0.48 -20.41 7.09
C ASP A 174 -1.47 -21.23 7.95
N ARG A 175 -0.93 -21.95 8.95
CA ARG A 175 -1.74 -22.74 9.89
C ARG A 175 -2.53 -21.89 10.88
N THR A 176 -2.16 -20.62 11.06
CA THR A 176 -2.83 -19.68 11.98
C THR A 176 -3.97 -18.93 11.30
N GLY A 177 -4.06 -19.03 9.96
CA GLY A 177 -5.03 -18.30 9.14
C GLY A 177 -4.51 -16.95 8.61
N ALA A 178 -3.24 -16.63 8.85
CA ALA A 178 -2.58 -15.46 8.29
C ALA A 178 -2.26 -15.65 6.80
N VAL A 179 -2.38 -14.57 6.02
CA VAL A 179 -2.03 -14.56 4.59
C VAL A 179 -0.51 -14.53 4.46
N LEU A 180 0.07 -15.57 3.85
CA LEU A 180 1.49 -15.66 3.51
C LEU A 180 1.82 -14.90 2.23
N GLY A 181 0.85 -14.75 1.34
CA GLY A 181 0.96 -13.92 0.15
C GLY A 181 -0.05 -14.28 -0.93
N THR A 182 -0.01 -13.54 -2.03
CA THR A 182 -0.96 -13.70 -3.13
C THR A 182 -0.23 -13.69 -4.47
N LYS A 183 -0.61 -14.56 -5.41
CA LYS A 183 -0.06 -14.56 -6.77
C LYS A 183 -1.16 -14.58 -7.84
N ARG A 184 -0.92 -13.83 -8.91
CA ARG A 184 -1.77 -13.85 -10.11
C ARG A 184 -1.51 -15.13 -10.90
N VAL A 185 -2.55 -15.87 -11.23
CA VAL A 185 -2.52 -17.06 -12.07
C VAL A 185 -3.36 -16.81 -13.32
N ILE A 186 -2.84 -17.22 -14.48
CA ILE A 186 -3.53 -17.11 -15.77
C ILE A 186 -3.90 -18.51 -16.22
N LYS A 187 -5.20 -18.74 -16.45
CA LYS A 187 -5.69 -19.91 -17.16
C LYS A 187 -6.07 -19.50 -18.59
N PRO A 188 -5.38 -20.00 -19.63
CA PRO A 188 -5.73 -19.72 -21.01
C PRO A 188 -7.07 -20.35 -21.41
#